data_AF-A0A9R0SVN8-F1
#
_entry.id   AF-A0A9R0SVN8-F1
#
_cell.length_a   1.000
_cell.length_b   1.000
_cell.length_c   1.000
_cell.angle_alpha   90.00
_cell.angle_beta   90.00
_cell.angle_gamma   90.00
#
_symmetry.space_group_name_H-M   'P 1'
#
loop_
_entity.id
_entity.type
_entity.pdbx_description
1 polymer ?
#
loop_
_entity_poly.entity_id
_entity_poly.type
_entity_poly.pdbx_seq_one_letter_code
_entity_poly.pdbx_strand_id
1 'polypeptide(L)'
;MSTWTFSYITPLSFQGKLYMARMSFDPKENSDIFQVDPLPPPPPQGHHHVDVVGSAGSSSLTLPPPKLIATIPTDKLTRPIHLVECNSQILVTGYTDRSWLHMIIHRLADLITLEKPIQVTSIGDKALFLNNVRSMSVSSNGALPTVVGNTIVQASLANGSLTEYNLSTDAWSRPMDGCILRGPVFGPCCLIYHIYTCCIREYWNKGQLCNRNKPCNWRVKGKWRTGV
;
A
#
# COMPACT_ATOMS: atom_id res chain seq x y z
N MET A 1 -8.12 27.56 4.96
CA MET A 1 -7.37 26.30 5.20
C MET A 1 -8.38 25.20 5.42
N SER A 2 -8.73 24.45 4.38
CA SER A 2 -9.54 23.25 4.54
C SER A 2 -8.62 22.10 4.91
N THR A 3 -8.64 21.70 6.17
CA THR A 3 -7.87 20.56 6.69
C THR A 3 -8.87 19.46 7.02
N TRP A 4 -8.73 18.30 6.39
CA TRP A 4 -9.47 17.10 6.74
C TRP A 4 -8.49 16.06 7.30
N THR A 5 -8.94 15.29 8.28
CA THR A 5 -8.17 14.21 8.90
C THR A 5 -8.82 12.88 8.58
N PHE A 6 -8.02 11.94 8.11
CA PHE A 6 -8.44 10.58 7.81
C PHE A 6 -7.71 9.64 8.75
N SER A 7 -8.45 8.93 9.61
CA SER A 7 -7.83 8.09 10.64
C SER A 7 -7.37 6.75 10.03
N TYR A 8 -6.09 6.42 10.26
CA TYR A 8 -5.48 5.09 10.09
C TYR A 8 -5.20 4.54 8.68
N ILE A 9 -5.15 5.39 7.64
CA ILE A 9 -5.01 4.87 6.27
C ILE A 9 -3.85 5.51 5.56
N THR A 10 -2.95 4.65 5.09
CA THR A 10 -1.89 5.11 4.21
C THR A 10 -2.43 5.25 2.79
N PRO A 11 -2.31 6.43 2.17
CA PRO A 11 -2.81 6.63 0.82
C PRO A 11 -1.97 5.85 -0.21
N LEU A 12 -2.64 5.30 -1.21
CA LEU A 12 -2.03 4.80 -2.43
C LEU A 12 -2.00 5.93 -3.47
N SER A 13 -0.82 6.28 -3.97
CA SER A 13 -0.69 7.15 -5.14
C SER A 13 -0.78 6.31 -6.41
N PHE A 14 -1.62 6.73 -7.36
CA PHE A 14 -1.80 6.06 -8.63
C PHE A 14 -2.23 7.07 -9.70
N GLN A 15 -1.48 7.16 -10.80
CA GLN A 15 -1.76 8.05 -11.93
C GLN A 15 -2.02 9.52 -11.53
N GLY A 16 -1.23 10.02 -10.58
CA GLY A 16 -1.33 11.40 -10.09
C GLY A 16 -2.45 11.66 -9.09
N LYS A 17 -3.23 10.65 -8.70
CA LYS A 17 -4.31 10.73 -7.71
C LYS A 17 -3.95 9.96 -6.45
N LEU A 18 -4.63 10.28 -5.35
CA LEU A 18 -4.51 9.55 -4.09
C LEU A 18 -5.78 8.77 -3.79
N TYR A 19 -5.62 7.52 -3.36
CA TYR A 19 -6.69 6.61 -3.00
C TYR A 19 -6.54 6.16 -1.55
N MET A 20 -7.64 6.11 -0.80
CA MET A 20 -7.65 5.78 0.64
C MET A 20 -8.83 4.88 0.96
N ALA A 21 -8.60 3.79 1.68
CA ALA A 21 -9.66 2.87 2.13
C ALA A 21 -10.04 3.11 3.59
N ARG A 22 -11.17 3.76 3.87
CA ARG A 22 -11.75 3.90 5.21
C ARG A 22 -12.19 2.57 5.80
N MET A 23 -11.65 2.23 6.95
CA MET A 23 -12.04 1.05 7.71
C MET A 23 -12.75 1.47 9.01
N SER A 24 -14.08 1.36 9.11
CA SER A 24 -14.84 1.46 10.39
C SER A 24 -14.68 0.31 11.41
N PHE A 25 -14.17 0.54 12.63
CA PHE A 25 -14.00 -0.51 13.63
C PHE A 25 -15.29 -1.25 14.05
N ASP A 26 -16.48 -0.77 13.66
CA ASP A 26 -17.73 -1.49 13.83
C ASP A 26 -17.81 -2.69 12.87
N PRO A 27 -18.01 -3.93 13.37
CA PRO A 27 -18.26 -5.13 12.58
C PRO A 27 -19.35 -5.02 11.50
N LYS A 28 -20.32 -4.12 11.71
CA LYS A 28 -21.52 -3.98 10.89
C LYS A 28 -21.42 -2.84 9.89
N GLU A 29 -20.37 -2.04 9.98
CA GLU A 29 -20.16 -0.93 9.06
C GLU A 29 -19.36 -1.38 7.84
N ASN A 30 -19.75 -0.81 6.71
CA ASN A 30 -19.06 -1.01 5.44
C ASN A 30 -17.70 -0.31 5.47
N SER A 31 -16.84 -0.70 4.52
CA SER A 31 -15.59 0.01 4.29
C SER A 31 -15.70 0.87 3.04
N ASP A 32 -15.16 2.06 3.07
CA ASP A 32 -15.32 3.03 1.97
C ASP A 32 -13.99 3.30 1.30
N ILE A 33 -13.98 3.53 -0.01
CA ILE A 33 -12.79 3.97 -0.74
C ILE A 33 -13.01 5.38 -1.25
N PHE A 34 -12.05 6.25 -0.95
CA PHE A 34 -12.03 7.64 -1.34
C PHE A 34 -10.93 7.91 -2.35
N GLN A 35 -11.19 8.85 -3.26
CA GLN A 35 -10.22 9.44 -4.16
C GLN A 35 -10.02 10.91 -3.81
N VAL A 36 -8.77 11.36 -3.86
CA VAL A 36 -8.40 12.77 -3.79
C VAL A 36 -7.66 13.13 -5.07
N ASP A 37 -8.21 14.09 -5.81
CA ASP A 37 -7.57 14.61 -7.01
C ASP A 37 -6.43 15.58 -6.63
N PRO A 38 -5.33 15.60 -7.39
CA PRO A 38 -4.24 16.54 -7.14
C PRO A 38 -4.71 17.97 -7.42
N LEU A 39 -4.04 18.94 -6.80
CA LEU A 39 -4.24 20.35 -7.13
C LEU A 39 -3.84 20.59 -8.60
N PRO A 40 -4.61 21.39 -9.36
CA PRO A 40 -4.19 21.80 -10.69
C PRO A 40 -2.84 22.54 -10.61
N PRO A 41 -1.95 22.37 -11.61
CA PRO A 41 -0.68 23.09 -11.63
C PRO A 41 -0.94 24.60 -11.63
N PRO A 42 -0.07 25.40 -10.97
CA PRO A 42 -0.21 26.84 -11.01
C PRO A 42 -0.14 27.33 -12.46
N PRO A 43 -0.88 28.40 -12.82
CA PRO A 43 -0.82 28.96 -14.16
C PRO A 43 0.63 29.35 -14.49
N PRO A 44 1.08 29.17 -15.76
CA PRO A 44 2.42 29.53 -16.17
C PRO A 44 2.64 31.02 -15.88
N GLN A 45 3.64 31.31 -15.04
CA GLN A 45 4.04 32.69 -14.77
C GLN A 45 4.66 33.24 -16.06
N GLY A 46 3.88 34.06 -16.78
CA GLY A 46 4.40 34.83 -17.90
C GLY A 46 5.54 35.71 -17.41
N HIS A 47 6.67 35.67 -18.10
CA HIS A 47 7.81 36.55 -17.87
C HIS A 47 7.41 38.00 -18.19
N HIS A 48 6.83 38.72 -17.23
CA HIS A 48 6.67 40.16 -17.33
C HIS A 48 7.27 40.84 -16.10
N HIS A 49 8.44 41.41 -16.35
CA HIS A 49 9.17 42.32 -15.49
C HIS A 49 8.38 43.63 -15.42
N VAL A 50 7.72 43.94 -14.31
CA VAL A 50 7.33 45.31 -13.93
C VAL A 50 7.08 45.40 -12.43
N ASP A 51 7.91 46.21 -11.77
CA ASP A 51 7.76 46.65 -10.39
C ASP A 51 6.47 47.47 -10.21
N VAL A 52 5.44 46.92 -9.57
CA VAL A 52 4.37 47.71 -8.94
C VAL A 52 3.89 47.00 -7.68
N VAL A 53 3.92 47.74 -6.57
CA VAL A 53 3.34 47.41 -5.25
C VAL A 53 1.85 47.07 -5.40
N GLY A 54 1.47 45.82 -5.11
CA GLY A 54 0.06 45.43 -5.07
C GLY A 54 -0.15 43.92 -4.93
N SER A 55 -0.67 43.51 -3.78
CA SER A 55 -1.31 42.21 -3.49
C SER A 55 -0.73 41.00 -4.21
N ALA A 56 0.29 40.38 -3.60
CA ALA A 56 0.56 38.97 -3.83
C ALA A 56 -0.66 38.17 -3.37
N GLY A 57 -1.55 37.87 -4.31
CA GLY A 57 -2.68 36.97 -4.12
C GLY A 57 -2.14 35.63 -3.63
N SER A 58 -2.28 35.40 -2.33
CA SER A 58 -2.14 34.08 -1.74
C SER A 58 -3.29 33.24 -2.27
N SER A 59 -3.12 32.66 -3.46
CA SER A 59 -4.00 31.60 -3.95
C SER A 59 -3.85 30.44 -2.97
N SER A 60 -4.72 30.42 -1.97
CA SER A 60 -4.80 29.37 -0.97
C SER A 60 -5.02 28.05 -1.72
N LEU A 61 -3.95 27.27 -1.88
CA LEU A 61 -3.96 25.93 -2.45
C LEU A 61 -4.86 25.05 -1.57
N THR A 62 -6.15 25.04 -1.86
CA THR A 62 -7.16 24.32 -1.09
C THR A 62 -7.29 22.95 -1.72
N LEU A 63 -6.78 21.93 -1.02
CA LEU A 63 -6.94 20.53 -1.47
C LEU A 63 -8.44 20.24 -1.65
N PRO A 64 -8.84 19.61 -2.77
CA PRO A 64 -10.23 19.19 -2.92
C PRO A 64 -10.59 18.18 -1.83
N PRO A 65 -11.86 18.19 -1.36
CA PRO A 65 -12.30 17.21 -0.38
C PRO A 65 -12.23 15.79 -0.97
N PRO A 66 -11.98 14.75 -0.14
CA PRO A 66 -12.02 13.37 -0.59
C PRO A 66 -13.39 13.00 -1.14
N LYS A 67 -13.41 12.40 -2.33
CA LYS A 67 -14.63 11.91 -2.99
C LYS A 67 -14.79 10.42 -2.71
N LEU A 68 -15.94 10.01 -2.15
CA LEU A 68 -16.30 8.60 -2.05
C LEU A 68 -16.48 8.02 -3.47
N ILE A 69 -15.80 6.92 -3.76
CA ILE A 69 -15.85 6.26 -5.08
C ILE A 69 -16.35 4.82 -5.02
N ALA A 70 -16.22 4.14 -3.88
CA ALA A 70 -16.76 2.80 -3.68
C ALA A 70 -17.09 2.56 -2.21
N THR A 71 -18.12 1.76 -1.94
CA THR A 71 -18.46 1.24 -0.61
C THR A 71 -18.45 -0.27 -0.71
N ILE A 72 -17.70 -0.91 0.18
CA ILE A 72 -17.46 -2.34 0.23
C ILE A 72 -18.23 -2.91 1.43
N PRO A 73 -19.26 -3.73 1.17
CA PRO A 73 -20.01 -4.40 2.22
C PRO A 73 -19.12 -5.31 3.06
N THR A 74 -19.37 -5.37 4.38
CA THR A 74 -18.55 -6.16 5.30
C THR A 74 -18.63 -7.67 5.08
N ASP A 75 -19.73 -8.16 4.47
CA ASP A 75 -19.91 -9.55 4.03
C ASP A 75 -19.15 -9.89 2.73
N LYS A 76 -18.65 -8.88 2.02
CA LYS A 76 -17.85 -9.04 0.79
C LYS A 76 -16.36 -9.00 1.06
N LEU A 77 -15.94 -8.15 2.00
CA LEU A 77 -14.54 -7.97 2.32
C LEU A 77 -14.37 -7.59 3.79
N THR A 78 -13.65 -8.44 4.51
CA THR A 78 -13.26 -8.23 5.90
C THR A 78 -11.85 -7.66 5.99
N ARG A 79 -11.62 -6.87 7.05
CA ARG A 79 -10.36 -6.20 7.37
C ARG A 79 -9.18 -7.16 7.63
N PRO A 80 -7.95 -6.65 7.55
CA PRO A 80 -7.56 -5.34 6.98
C PRO A 80 -7.79 -5.25 5.46
N ILE A 81 -8.11 -4.04 4.99
CA ILE A 81 -8.27 -3.75 3.55
C ILE A 81 -7.00 -3.07 3.05
N HIS A 82 -6.40 -3.63 2.00
CA HIS A 82 -5.20 -3.09 1.38
C HIS A 82 -5.50 -2.63 -0.04
N LEU A 83 -4.93 -1.49 -0.41
CA LEU A 83 -4.88 -1.00 -1.79
C LEU A 83 -3.49 -1.25 -2.35
N VAL A 84 -3.41 -1.86 -3.53
CA VAL A 84 -2.15 -2.14 -4.21
C VAL A 84 -2.22 -1.73 -5.66
N GLU A 85 -1.18 -1.07 -6.15
CA GLU A 85 -0.97 -0.91 -7.58
C GLU A 85 -0.39 -2.22 -8.15
N CYS A 86 -1.04 -2.78 -9.17
CA CYS A 86 -0.61 -3.97 -9.88
C CYS A 86 -1.00 -3.86 -11.36
N ASN A 87 -0.02 -3.96 -12.28
CA ASN A 87 -0.24 -3.94 -13.73
C ASN A 87 -1.12 -2.76 -14.22
N SER A 88 -0.84 -1.54 -13.76
CA SER A 88 -1.62 -0.34 -14.10
C SER A 88 -3.09 -0.41 -13.67
N GLN A 89 -3.38 -1.18 -12.62
CA GLN A 89 -4.69 -1.23 -11.96
C GLN A 89 -4.49 -1.10 -10.45
N ILE A 90 -5.54 -0.66 -9.76
CA ILE A 90 -5.62 -0.74 -8.30
C ILE A 90 -6.38 -2.00 -7.94
N LEU A 91 -5.73 -2.88 -7.19
CA LEU A 91 -6.36 -4.02 -6.54
C LEU A 91 -6.73 -3.67 -5.11
N VAL A 92 -7.90 -4.15 -4.69
CA VAL A 92 -8.40 -4.06 -3.33
C VAL A 92 -8.46 -5.47 -2.77
N THR A 93 -7.80 -5.70 -1.64
CA THR A 93 -7.68 -7.03 -1.05
C THR A 93 -7.90 -7.02 0.45
N GLY A 94 -8.40 -8.14 0.96
CA GLY A 94 -8.75 -8.37 2.36
C GLY A 94 -9.17 -9.83 2.53
N TYR A 95 -9.81 -10.14 3.65
CA TYR A 95 -10.27 -11.49 3.94
C TYR A 95 -11.73 -11.68 3.54
N THR A 96 -12.16 -12.92 3.30
CA THR A 96 -13.58 -13.24 3.11
C THR A 96 -14.38 -12.96 4.39
N ASP A 97 -13.80 -13.30 5.54
CA ASP A 97 -14.45 -13.23 6.84
C ASP A 97 -13.41 -13.17 7.98
N ARG A 98 -13.88 -13.27 9.23
CA ARG A 98 -13.07 -13.16 10.45
C ARG A 98 -12.28 -14.43 10.82
N SER A 99 -12.44 -15.52 10.10
CA SER A 99 -11.60 -16.72 10.27
C SER A 99 -10.17 -16.48 9.77
N TRP A 100 -9.98 -15.47 8.92
CA TRP A 100 -8.70 -15.13 8.29
C TRP A 100 -8.10 -16.26 7.44
N LEU A 101 -8.94 -17.22 7.02
CA LEU A 101 -8.49 -18.38 6.26
C LEU A 101 -8.35 -18.08 4.77
N HIS A 102 -9.27 -17.30 4.21
CA HIS A 102 -9.32 -17.02 2.78
C HIS A 102 -9.15 -15.53 2.48
N MET A 103 -8.33 -15.23 1.49
CA MET A 103 -8.15 -13.88 0.96
C MET A 103 -8.85 -13.73 -0.38
N ILE A 104 -9.38 -12.53 -0.60
CA ILE A 104 -10.05 -12.17 -1.83
C ILE A 104 -9.45 -10.88 -2.40
N ILE A 105 -9.50 -10.76 -3.73
CA ILE A 105 -9.00 -9.62 -4.48
C ILE A 105 -10.10 -9.15 -5.44
N HIS A 106 -10.33 -7.85 -5.47
CA HIS A 106 -11.16 -7.18 -6.48
C HIS A 106 -10.36 -6.09 -7.18
N ARG A 107 -10.72 -5.80 -8.44
CA ARG A 107 -10.27 -4.56 -9.09
C ARG A 107 -11.08 -3.39 -8.56
N LEU A 108 -10.42 -2.28 -8.26
CA LEU A 108 -11.13 -1.07 -7.83
C LEU A 108 -12.13 -0.59 -8.89
N ALA A 109 -11.80 -0.70 -10.18
CA ALA A 109 -12.71 -0.35 -11.26
C ALA A 109 -14.03 -1.15 -11.21
N ASP A 110 -13.94 -2.45 -10.92
CA ASP A 110 -15.10 -3.33 -10.81
C ASP A 110 -15.95 -2.96 -9.59
N LEU A 111 -15.32 -2.60 -8.47
CA LEU A 111 -16.01 -2.12 -7.27
C LEU A 111 -16.76 -0.80 -7.49
N ILE A 112 -16.30 0.05 -8.40
CA ILE A 112 -16.95 1.33 -8.73
C ILE A 112 -18.11 1.12 -9.71
N THR A 113 -17.95 0.20 -10.67
CA THR A 113 -18.82 0.13 -11.86
C THR A 113 -19.82 -1.01 -11.83
N LEU A 114 -19.55 -2.09 -11.09
CA LEU A 114 -20.39 -3.28 -11.07
C LEU A 114 -21.16 -3.39 -9.76
N GLU A 115 -22.44 -3.74 -9.85
CA GLU A 115 -23.26 -4.09 -8.68
C GLU A 115 -22.71 -5.34 -7.96
N LYS A 116 -22.13 -6.27 -8.73
CA LYS A 116 -21.51 -7.50 -8.25
C LYS A 116 -20.04 -7.55 -8.72
N PRO A 117 -19.09 -7.09 -7.89
CA PRO A 117 -17.68 -7.07 -8.24
C PRO A 117 -17.14 -8.47 -8.51
N ILE A 118 -16.36 -8.61 -9.58
CA ILE A 118 -15.75 -9.88 -9.96
C ILE A 118 -14.51 -10.11 -9.10
N GLN A 119 -14.34 -11.32 -8.58
CA GLN A 119 -13.12 -11.73 -7.89
C GLN A 119 -11.99 -11.96 -8.89
N VAL A 120 -10.81 -11.41 -8.58
CA VAL A 120 -9.58 -11.70 -9.30
C VAL A 120 -9.04 -13.04 -8.81
N THR A 121 -9.07 -14.05 -9.67
CA THR A 121 -8.59 -15.41 -9.38
C THR A 121 -7.10 -15.58 -9.67
N SER A 122 -6.52 -14.71 -10.51
CA SER A 122 -5.09 -14.72 -10.77
C SER A 122 -4.53 -13.33 -11.00
N ILE A 123 -3.34 -13.09 -10.45
CA ILE A 123 -2.49 -11.92 -10.69
C ILE A 123 -1.26 -12.27 -11.53
N GLY A 124 -1.24 -13.47 -12.13
CA GLY A 124 -0.19 -13.93 -13.03
C GLY A 124 1.16 -14.07 -12.33
N ASP A 125 2.18 -13.41 -12.86
CA ASP A 125 3.55 -13.45 -12.33
C ASP A 125 3.76 -12.54 -11.10
N LYS A 126 2.71 -11.95 -10.53
CA LYS A 126 2.83 -11.00 -9.42
C LYS A 126 2.70 -11.66 -8.06
N ALA A 127 3.38 -11.10 -7.08
CA ALA A 127 3.21 -11.35 -5.66
C ALA A 127 2.88 -10.04 -4.96
N LEU A 128 1.83 -10.02 -4.15
CA LEU A 128 1.42 -8.85 -3.39
C LEU A 128 2.02 -8.91 -1.99
N PHE A 129 2.72 -7.87 -1.56
CA PHE A 129 3.27 -7.76 -0.21
C PHE A 129 2.42 -6.79 0.59
N LEU A 130 1.70 -7.27 1.60
CA LEU A 130 0.72 -6.49 2.34
C LEU A 130 1.24 -6.08 3.73
N ASN A 131 1.21 -4.78 3.98
CA ASN A 131 1.45 -4.20 5.30
C ASN A 131 0.47 -3.05 5.54
N ASN A 132 0.22 -2.75 6.82
CA ASN A 132 -0.66 -1.66 7.23
C ASN A 132 -0.13 -0.28 6.80
N VAL A 133 1.18 -0.14 6.60
CA VAL A 133 1.80 1.09 6.12
C VAL A 133 1.77 1.17 4.61
N ARG A 134 2.25 0.16 3.88
CA ARG A 134 2.23 0.18 2.42
C ARG A 134 2.01 -1.22 1.91
N SER A 135 1.35 -1.34 0.76
CA SER A 135 1.30 -2.59 0.03
C SER A 135 1.98 -2.40 -1.32
N MET A 136 2.64 -3.46 -1.81
CA MET A 136 3.42 -3.43 -3.06
C MET A 136 3.13 -4.66 -3.90
N SER A 137 3.23 -4.51 -5.22
CA SER A 137 3.23 -5.63 -6.17
C SER A 137 4.63 -5.86 -6.69
N VAL A 138 5.07 -7.11 -6.73
CA VAL A 138 6.40 -7.50 -7.19
C VAL A 138 6.29 -8.63 -8.22
N SER A 139 7.08 -8.54 -9.30
CA SER A 139 7.18 -9.62 -10.29
C SER A 139 8.01 -10.78 -9.74
N SER A 140 7.52 -12.00 -9.91
CA SER A 140 8.25 -13.26 -9.73
C SER A 140 9.15 -13.62 -10.92
N ASN A 141 9.49 -12.65 -11.77
CA ASN A 141 10.37 -12.89 -12.92
C ASN A 141 11.76 -13.34 -12.47
N GLY A 142 12.55 -13.91 -13.39
CA GLY A 142 13.80 -14.64 -13.09
C GLY A 142 14.89 -13.90 -12.30
N ALA A 143 14.71 -12.62 -11.98
CA ALA A 143 15.57 -11.86 -11.08
C ALA A 143 15.29 -12.14 -9.58
N LEU A 144 14.12 -12.68 -9.21
CA LEU A 144 13.69 -12.88 -7.81
C LEU A 144 13.28 -14.34 -7.57
N PRO A 145 14.23 -15.29 -7.48
CA PRO A 145 13.95 -16.73 -7.49
C PRO A 145 13.12 -17.21 -6.29
N THR A 146 13.05 -16.44 -5.20
CA THR A 146 12.25 -16.81 -4.03
C THR A 146 10.81 -16.29 -4.11
N VAL A 147 10.51 -15.32 -4.97
CA VAL A 147 9.16 -14.73 -5.05
C VAL A 147 8.30 -15.63 -5.93
N VAL A 148 7.20 -16.14 -5.38
CA VAL A 148 6.27 -17.01 -6.11
C VAL A 148 5.15 -16.15 -6.71
N GLY A 149 4.91 -16.29 -8.02
CA GLY A 149 3.80 -15.61 -8.69
C GLY A 149 2.44 -16.12 -8.22
N ASN A 150 1.42 -15.30 -8.41
CA ASN A 150 0.05 -15.56 -7.99
C ASN A 150 -0.14 -15.73 -6.47
N THR A 151 0.63 -14.96 -5.68
CA THR A 151 0.60 -15.05 -4.23
C THR A 151 0.37 -13.72 -3.51
N ILE A 152 -0.04 -13.80 -2.25
CA ILE A 152 -0.08 -12.69 -1.31
C ILE A 152 0.82 -13.02 -0.12
N VAL A 153 1.79 -12.17 0.17
CA VAL A 153 2.68 -12.27 1.32
C VAL A 153 2.25 -11.27 2.39
N GLN A 154 2.02 -11.77 3.61
CA GLN A 154 1.76 -10.93 4.77
C GLN A 154 2.38 -11.50 6.04
N ALA A 155 2.43 -10.67 7.09
CA ALA A 155 2.83 -11.13 8.40
C ALA A 155 1.68 -11.87 9.09
N SER A 156 1.95 -13.07 9.57
CA SER A 156 1.04 -13.84 10.41
C SER A 156 0.70 -13.06 11.68
N LEU A 157 -0.60 -12.94 11.96
CA LEU A 157 -1.11 -12.29 13.16
C LEU A 157 -0.72 -13.05 14.44
N ALA A 158 -0.47 -14.36 14.34
CA ALA A 158 -0.18 -15.21 15.50
C ALA A 158 1.25 -15.05 16.01
N ASN A 159 2.22 -14.99 15.10
CA ASN A 159 3.64 -15.05 15.48
C ASN A 159 4.53 -14.05 14.74
N GLY A 160 3.99 -13.23 13.83
CA GLY A 160 4.76 -12.25 13.06
C GLY A 160 5.70 -12.84 12.02
N SER A 161 5.63 -14.13 11.73
CA SER A 161 6.38 -14.74 10.62
C SER A 161 5.67 -14.45 9.30
N LEU A 162 6.39 -14.41 8.19
CA LEU A 162 5.75 -14.19 6.90
C LEU A 162 5.05 -15.47 6.43
N THR A 163 3.85 -15.30 5.88
CA THR A 163 3.04 -16.38 5.29
C THR A 163 2.66 -15.99 3.87
N GLU A 164 2.58 -16.97 2.99
CA GLU A 164 2.17 -16.78 1.59
C GLU A 164 0.80 -17.41 1.36
N TYR A 165 -0.14 -16.64 0.83
CA TYR A 165 -1.40 -17.15 0.31
C TYR A 165 -1.26 -17.41 -1.17
N ASN A 166 -1.57 -18.62 -1.62
CA ASN A 166 -1.59 -18.94 -3.04
C ASN A 166 -3.01 -18.83 -3.57
N LEU A 167 -3.24 -17.93 -4.53
CA LEU A 167 -4.55 -17.67 -5.10
C LEU A 167 -5.08 -18.85 -5.96
N SER A 168 -4.18 -19.67 -6.50
CA SER A 168 -4.56 -20.85 -7.29
C SER A 168 -5.06 -22.00 -6.43
N THR A 169 -4.45 -22.20 -5.25
CA THR A 169 -4.80 -23.29 -4.34
C THR A 169 -5.74 -22.85 -3.21
N ASP A 170 -6.00 -21.55 -3.11
CA ASP A 170 -6.83 -20.92 -2.08
C ASP A 170 -6.40 -21.30 -0.65
N ALA A 171 -5.08 -21.28 -0.41
CA ALA A 171 -4.51 -21.78 0.83
C ALA A 171 -3.27 -21.00 1.26
N TRP A 172 -3.08 -20.93 2.58
CA TRP A 172 -1.87 -20.45 3.22
C TRP A 172 -0.75 -21.50 3.18
N SER A 173 0.46 -21.04 2.88
CA SER A 173 1.68 -21.76 3.11
C SER A 173 1.91 -21.94 4.62
N ARG A 174 2.83 -22.86 4.97
CA ARG A 174 3.41 -22.82 6.31
C ARG A 174 4.12 -21.47 6.51
N PRO A 175 4.08 -20.90 7.73
CA PRO A 175 4.86 -19.72 8.05
C PRO A 175 6.34 -19.94 7.73
N MET A 176 6.96 -18.95 7.11
CA MET A 176 8.39 -18.94 6.85
C MET A 176 9.18 -18.86 8.15
N ASP A 177 10.43 -19.32 8.11
CA ASP A 177 11.31 -19.20 9.25
C ASP A 177 11.64 -17.74 9.56
N GLY A 178 11.48 -17.36 10.82
CA GLY A 178 11.81 -16.03 11.34
C GLY A 178 10.61 -15.11 11.49
N CYS A 179 10.73 -14.12 12.36
CA CYS A 179 9.65 -13.21 12.70
C CYS A 179 10.03 -11.75 12.43
N ILE A 180 9.09 -10.99 11.84
CA ILE A 180 9.24 -9.55 11.57
C ILE A 180 8.98 -8.67 12.80
N LEU A 181 8.28 -9.20 13.81
CA LEU A 181 7.84 -8.46 15.00
C LEU A 181 8.76 -8.65 16.22
N ARG A 182 9.26 -9.86 16.46
CA ARG A 182 9.97 -10.26 17.70
C ARG A 182 10.95 -11.41 17.44
N GLY A 183 12.04 -11.49 18.20
CA GLY A 183 12.90 -12.67 18.28
C GLY A 183 14.32 -12.51 17.73
N PRO A 184 15.21 -13.48 18.01
CA PRO A 184 16.58 -13.44 17.53
C PRO A 184 16.63 -13.54 16.00
N VAL A 185 17.57 -12.79 15.40
CA VAL A 185 17.79 -12.78 13.95
C VAL A 185 18.33 -14.15 13.53
N PHE A 186 17.52 -14.98 12.90
CA PHE A 186 17.97 -16.26 12.35
C PHE A 186 18.43 -16.11 10.89
N GLY A 187 19.59 -16.72 10.59
CA GLY A 187 20.02 -17.16 9.26
C GLY A 187 20.10 -16.10 8.14
N PRO A 188 20.51 -16.48 6.92
CA PRO A 188 20.32 -15.62 5.77
C PRO A 188 18.81 -15.38 5.59
N CYS A 189 18.35 -14.14 5.77
CA CYS A 189 16.95 -13.79 5.53
C CYS A 189 16.68 -13.89 4.02
N CYS A 190 15.63 -14.61 3.62
CA CYS A 190 15.28 -14.69 2.21
C CYS A 190 14.83 -13.31 1.70
N LEU A 191 14.92 -13.12 0.38
CA LEU A 191 14.62 -11.85 -0.28
C LEU A 191 13.18 -11.36 -0.02
N ILE A 192 12.25 -12.27 0.29
CA ILE A 192 10.87 -11.96 0.69
C ILE A 192 10.84 -11.07 1.95
N TYR A 193 11.68 -11.33 2.95
CA TYR A 193 11.77 -10.46 4.16
C TYR A 193 12.29 -9.06 3.82
N HIS A 194 13.22 -8.96 2.87
CA HIS A 194 13.72 -7.67 2.40
C HIS A 194 12.63 -6.87 1.69
N ILE A 195 11.93 -7.51 0.75
CA ILE A 195 10.82 -6.89 0.02
C ILE A 195 9.71 -6.47 0.98
N TYR A 196 9.32 -7.35 1.91
CA TYR A 196 8.32 -7.05 2.93
C TYR A 196 8.75 -5.87 3.80
N THR A 197 10.03 -5.79 4.18
CA THR A 197 10.54 -4.66 4.96
C THR A 197 10.41 -3.33 4.21
N CYS A 198 10.50 -3.33 2.87
CA CYS A 198 10.27 -2.14 2.06
C CYS A 198 8.82 -1.63 2.10
N CYS A 199 7.86 -2.45 2.55
CA CYS A 199 6.49 -2.01 2.83
C CYS A 199 6.39 -1.15 4.09
N ILE A 200 7.45 -1.09 4.91
CA ILE A 200 7.51 -0.33 6.16
C ILE A 200 8.31 0.95 5.94
N ARG A 201 7.66 2.10 6.10
CA ARG A 201 8.22 3.42 5.76
C ARG A 201 9.52 3.73 6.52
N GLU A 202 9.68 3.20 7.73
CA GLU A 202 10.86 3.41 8.57
C GLU A 202 12.12 2.77 7.97
N TYR A 203 11.98 1.76 7.11
CA TYR A 203 13.09 0.95 6.60
C TYR A 203 13.28 1.00 5.08
N TRP A 204 12.27 1.47 4.33
CA TRP A 204 12.21 1.42 2.85
C TRP A 204 13.48 1.90 2.12
N ASN A 205 14.16 2.92 2.65
CA ASN A 205 15.32 3.56 2.03
C ASN A 205 16.63 3.30 2.79
N LYS A 206 16.61 2.39 3.78
CA LYS A 206 17.76 2.19 4.68
C LYS A 206 18.53 0.91 4.40
N GLY A 207 18.05 0.04 3.52
CA GLY A 207 18.61 -1.30 3.29
C GLY A 207 18.61 -2.17 4.56
N GLN A 208 17.79 -1.80 5.54
CA GLN A 208 17.66 -2.48 6.83
C GLN A 208 16.55 -3.52 6.75
N LEU A 209 16.62 -4.54 7.62
CA LEU A 209 15.55 -5.49 7.87
C LEU A 209 14.83 -5.09 9.16
N CYS A 210 13.49 -5.11 9.14
CA CYS A 210 12.68 -4.62 10.26
C CYS A 210 12.95 -5.37 11.57
N ASN A 211 13.22 -6.68 11.49
CA ASN A 211 13.53 -7.51 12.65
C ASN A 211 14.98 -7.38 13.14
N ARG A 212 15.85 -6.65 12.42
CA ARG A 212 17.26 -6.50 12.80
C ARG A 212 17.55 -5.30 13.69
N ASN A 213 16.55 -4.46 14.00
CA ASN A 213 16.41 -3.42 15.05
C ASN A 213 17.64 -2.67 15.63
N LYS A 214 18.83 -2.81 15.06
CA LYS A 214 19.95 -1.93 15.27
C LYS A 214 19.91 -0.93 14.12
N PRO A 215 19.87 0.39 14.39
CA PRO A 215 20.14 1.35 13.33
C PRO A 215 21.50 0.98 12.73
N CYS A 216 21.51 0.54 11.48
CA CYS A 216 22.75 0.60 10.71
C CYS A 216 23.12 2.07 10.66
N ASN A 217 24.15 2.46 11.41
CA ASN A 217 24.79 3.76 11.27
C ASN A 217 25.54 3.78 9.94
N TRP A 218 24.81 3.75 8.82
CA TRP A 218 25.42 4.11 7.56
C TRP A 218 25.76 5.59 7.65
N ARG A 219 27.05 5.91 7.64
CA ARG A 219 27.48 7.25 7.28
C ARG A 219 27.30 7.34 5.78
N VAL A 220 26.19 7.90 5.27
CA VAL A 220 26.22 8.35 3.86
C VAL A 220 27.31 9.38 3.80
N LYS A 221 28.27 9.21 2.90
CA LYS A 221 29.16 10.30 2.56
C LYS A 221 28.27 11.43 2.04
N GLY A 222 28.23 12.57 2.75
CA GLY A 222 27.38 13.72 2.42
C GLY A 222 27.49 14.20 0.95
N LYS A 223 28.59 13.84 0.28
CA LYS A 223 28.84 14.09 -1.15
C LYS A 223 27.83 13.47 -2.13
N TRP A 224 26.99 12.53 -1.72
CA TRP A 224 25.97 11.90 -2.59
C TRP A 224 24.58 12.53 -2.44
N ARG A 225 24.45 13.60 -1.64
CA ARG A 225 23.24 14.43 -1.61
C ARG A 225 23.41 15.58 -2.62
N THR A 226 23.17 15.30 -3.90
CA THR A 226 22.91 16.35 -4.89
C THR A 226 21.54 16.11 -5.49
N GLY A 227 20.58 16.89 -5.02
CA GLY A 227 19.20 16.98 -5.48
C GLY A 227 18.56 18.12 -4.71
N VAL A 228 18.26 19.20 -5.45
CA VAL A 228 17.78 20.52 -5.00
C VAL A 228 16.47 20.40 -4.22
#